data_AF-A0A7S1LAF0-F1
#
_entry.id   AF-A0A7S1LAF0-F1
#
_cell.length_a   1.000
_cell.length_b   1.000
_cell.length_c   1.000
_cell.angle_alpha   90.00
_cell.angle_beta   90.00
_cell.angle_gamma   90.00
#
_symmetry.space_group_name_H-M   'P 1'
#
loop_
_entity.id
_entity.type
_entity.pdbx_description
1 polymer ?
#
loop_
_entity_poly.entity_id
_entity_poly.type
_entity_poly.pdbx_seq_one_letter_code
_entity_poly.pdbx_strand_id
1 'polypeptide(L)'
;FTGLAETLKCVVTVGVVTTGIASYLAEILHFDPSLAPVCWLSFLVLFTVLNAIGGAASRRSQLVATCTSVLLLVVFYAGALARGVDVRRHALGGEPFSATTSFRGVVSAWPFAMWFFLGIEELPLAMEITVDPQRNMPRGLNWSFGVLVLLAFATLVISSSIPPGAKGMATTAYPLLEGYSYAFGDEGGLRWCWLVLVVGLLASLHSFIFATGQLISQMAQDGYFPSCLRLRCGCAGTPLAGLIAGSSGAFCIVLVLYFSTGFDADGLGRVAISMCLFSTILSYAVQLSCFLHLRVCRPEADRPFRSPFGATGAAAGLALCAASLVAVLCLPALQGPLYFKGLAIAAGTLLACTAVREASWRRKEWADQASAGRPAPVRTFSEDESV
;
A
#
# COMPACT_ATOMS: atom_id res chain seq x y z
N PHE A 1 -11.22 9.62 9.96
CA PHE A 1 -9.77 9.50 10.18
C PHE A 1 -9.17 8.36 9.38
N THR A 2 -9.69 7.13 9.51
CA THR A 2 -9.29 5.97 8.67
C THR A 2 -9.13 6.31 7.20
N GLY A 3 -10.15 6.90 6.56
CA GLY A 3 -10.06 7.24 5.13
C GLY A 3 -8.96 8.25 4.78
N LEU A 4 -8.55 9.14 5.70
CA LEU A 4 -7.41 10.04 5.48
C LEU A 4 -6.08 9.28 5.53
N ALA A 5 -5.90 8.41 6.53
CA ALA A 5 -4.73 7.55 6.65
C ALA A 5 -4.60 6.60 5.45
N GLU A 6 -5.72 6.02 5.05
CA GLU A 6 -5.83 5.16 3.87
C GLU A 6 -5.49 5.93 2.58
N THR A 7 -6.01 7.16 2.43
CA THR A 7 -5.72 7.99 1.25
C THR A 7 -4.23 8.29 1.16
N LEU A 8 -3.60 8.70 2.27
CA LEU A 8 -2.16 8.97 2.30
C LEU A 8 -1.36 7.72 1.89
N LYS A 9 -1.70 6.56 2.47
CA LYS A 9 -1.09 5.27 2.13
C LYS A 9 -1.21 4.98 0.63
N CYS A 10 -2.43 5.00 0.07
CA CYS A 10 -2.67 4.68 -1.34
C CYS A 10 -1.90 5.62 -2.28
N VAL A 11 -1.92 6.94 -2.03
CA VAL A 11 -1.20 7.93 -2.85
C VAL A 11 0.31 7.69 -2.80
N VAL A 12 0.88 7.44 -1.63
CA VAL A 12 2.31 7.14 -1.48
C VAL A 12 2.65 5.83 -2.19
N THR A 13 1.82 4.79 -2.06
CA THR A 13 2.05 3.50 -2.74
C THR A 13 1.99 3.62 -4.26
N VAL A 14 1.06 4.39 -4.83
CA VAL A 14 1.05 4.72 -6.27
C VAL A 14 2.40 5.32 -6.69
N GLY A 15 2.93 6.23 -5.88
CA GLY A 15 4.24 6.84 -6.08
C GLY A 15 5.37 5.80 -6.06
N VAL A 16 5.45 4.99 -5.02
CA VAL A 16 6.50 3.96 -4.85
C VAL A 16 6.48 2.94 -5.98
N VAL A 17 5.31 2.42 -6.35
CA VAL A 17 5.19 1.45 -7.44
C VAL A 17 5.65 2.08 -8.76
N THR A 18 5.32 3.35 -8.99
CA THR A 18 5.79 4.10 -10.17
C THR A 18 7.32 4.25 -10.19
N THR A 19 7.93 4.57 -9.03
CA THR A 19 9.40 4.61 -8.93
C THR A 19 10.04 3.25 -9.16
N GLY A 20 9.41 2.18 -8.67
CA GLY A 20 9.85 0.80 -8.91
C GLY A 20 9.79 0.39 -10.38
N ILE A 21 8.73 0.80 -11.11
CA ILE A 21 8.65 0.55 -12.55
C ILE A 21 9.83 1.23 -13.27
N ALA A 22 10.08 2.49 -12.96
CA ALA A 22 11.19 3.23 -13.56
C ALA A 22 12.56 2.63 -13.22
N SER A 23 12.77 2.17 -11.98
CA SER A 23 14.04 1.56 -11.58
C SER A 23 14.30 0.22 -12.28
N TYR A 24 13.28 -0.66 -12.36
CA TYR A 24 13.39 -1.90 -13.12
C TYR A 24 13.65 -1.64 -14.62
N LEU A 25 12.98 -0.65 -15.21
CA LEU A 25 13.24 -0.28 -16.60
C LEU A 25 14.64 0.31 -16.79
N ALA A 26 15.16 1.07 -15.82
CA ALA A 26 16.52 1.61 -15.88
C ALA A 26 17.55 0.48 -15.84
N GLU A 27 17.34 -0.52 -14.97
CA GLU A 27 18.23 -1.69 -14.85
C GLU A 27 18.19 -2.60 -16.09
N ILE A 28 17.01 -2.79 -16.69
CA ILE A 28 16.85 -3.69 -17.84
C ILE A 28 17.24 -3.00 -19.16
N LEU A 29 16.82 -1.75 -19.36
CA LEU A 29 17.01 -1.00 -20.60
C LEU A 29 18.27 -0.13 -20.59
N HIS A 30 18.95 0.00 -19.45
CA HIS A 30 20.11 0.88 -19.26
C HIS A 30 19.82 2.34 -19.62
N PHE A 31 18.62 2.84 -19.32
CA PHE A 31 18.27 4.25 -19.56
C PHE A 31 18.83 5.16 -18.45
N ASP A 32 19.12 6.41 -18.80
CA ASP A 32 19.71 7.40 -17.87
C ASP A 32 18.77 7.70 -16.67
N PRO A 33 19.25 7.53 -15.42
CA PRO A 33 18.49 7.87 -14.20
C PRO A 33 17.90 9.29 -14.18
N SER A 34 18.48 10.24 -14.92
CA SER A 34 17.96 11.61 -15.06
C SER A 34 16.55 11.66 -15.66
N LEU A 35 16.16 10.65 -16.45
CA LEU A 35 14.85 10.53 -17.08
C LEU A 35 13.79 9.93 -16.16
N ALA A 36 14.15 9.49 -14.94
CA ALA A 36 13.21 8.84 -14.02
C ALA A 36 11.93 9.67 -13.77
N PRO A 37 11.98 11.01 -13.55
CA PRO A 37 10.77 11.82 -13.38
C PRO A 37 9.85 11.81 -14.61
N VAL A 38 10.42 11.78 -15.81
CA VAL A 38 9.65 11.72 -17.06
C VAL A 38 8.97 10.36 -17.19
N CYS A 39 9.68 9.28 -16.85
CA CYS A 39 9.10 7.93 -16.79
C CYS A 39 7.95 7.89 -15.79
N TRP A 40 8.11 8.45 -14.58
CA TRP A 40 7.05 8.45 -13.57
C TRP A 40 5.78 9.14 -14.06
N LEU A 41 5.93 10.36 -14.61
CA LEU A 41 4.82 11.12 -15.15
C LEU A 41 4.12 10.35 -16.30
N SER A 42 4.90 9.75 -17.19
CA SER A 42 4.38 9.01 -18.35
C SER A 42 3.53 7.81 -17.91
N PHE A 43 4.01 7.00 -16.95
CA PHE A 43 3.25 5.87 -16.42
C PHE A 43 2.01 6.31 -15.65
N LEU A 44 2.11 7.37 -14.83
CA LEU A 44 0.96 7.89 -14.10
C LEU A 44 -0.12 8.40 -15.07
N VAL A 45 0.24 9.15 -16.10
CA VAL A 45 -0.70 9.63 -17.13
C VAL A 45 -1.33 8.45 -17.85
N LEU A 46 -0.52 7.50 -18.35
CA LEU A 46 -1.00 6.34 -19.08
C LEU A 46 -2.01 5.52 -18.28
N PHE A 47 -1.69 5.17 -17.04
CA PHE A 47 -2.56 4.34 -16.21
C PHE A 47 -3.75 5.13 -15.65
N THR A 48 -3.64 6.44 -15.48
CA THR A 48 -4.78 7.30 -15.17
C THR A 48 -5.77 7.34 -16.33
N VAL A 49 -5.29 7.49 -17.57
CA VAL A 49 -6.13 7.44 -18.77
C VAL A 49 -6.79 6.07 -18.93
N LEU A 50 -6.02 4.99 -18.73
CA LEU A 50 -6.57 3.63 -18.79
C LEU A 50 -7.68 3.40 -17.76
N ASN A 51 -7.50 3.90 -16.52
CA ASN A 51 -8.53 3.87 -15.48
C ASN A 51 -9.71 4.81 -15.78
N ALA A 52 -9.47 5.96 -16.41
CA ALA A 52 -10.49 6.92 -16.80
C ALA A 52 -11.43 6.36 -17.88
N ILE A 53 -10.90 5.64 -18.88
CA ILE A 53 -11.68 4.92 -19.90
C ILE A 53 -12.61 3.91 -19.22
N GLY A 54 -12.13 3.26 -18.16
CA GLY A 54 -12.94 2.43 -17.26
C GLY A 54 -13.60 1.23 -17.94
N GLY A 55 -14.66 0.72 -17.30
CA GLY A 55 -15.51 -0.33 -17.84
C GLY A 55 -14.92 -1.74 -17.83
N ALA A 56 -15.45 -2.60 -18.69
CA ALA A 56 -15.05 -4.01 -18.77
C ALA A 56 -13.61 -4.19 -19.30
N ALA A 57 -13.12 -3.26 -20.12
CA ALA A 57 -11.77 -3.32 -20.68
C ALA A 57 -10.69 -3.19 -19.58
N SER A 58 -10.78 -2.16 -18.72
CA SER A 58 -9.86 -1.98 -17.58
C SER A 58 -9.86 -3.18 -16.62
N ARG A 59 -11.05 -3.74 -16.31
CA ARG A 59 -11.13 -4.94 -15.46
C ARG A 59 -10.50 -6.18 -16.11
N ARG A 60 -10.69 -6.36 -17.42
CA ARG A 60 -10.06 -7.46 -18.17
C ARG A 60 -8.55 -7.30 -18.26
N SER A 61 -8.05 -6.09 -18.52
CA SER A 61 -6.61 -5.84 -18.52
C SER A 61 -5.99 -6.09 -17.15
N GLN A 62 -6.67 -5.69 -16.07
CA GLN A 62 -6.21 -5.97 -14.71
C GLN A 62 -6.12 -7.47 -14.46
N LEU A 63 -7.16 -8.23 -14.80
CA LEU A 63 -7.16 -9.68 -14.63
C LEU A 63 -6.01 -10.34 -15.41
N VAL A 64 -5.84 -9.99 -16.69
CA VAL A 64 -4.77 -10.53 -17.53
C VAL A 64 -3.40 -10.19 -16.94
N ALA A 65 -3.18 -8.95 -16.51
CA ALA A 65 -1.93 -8.53 -15.91
C ALA A 65 -1.64 -9.31 -14.62
N THR A 66 -2.61 -9.42 -13.70
CA THR A 66 -2.46 -10.18 -12.45
C THR A 66 -2.21 -11.67 -12.71
N CYS A 67 -2.97 -12.31 -13.60
CA CYS A 67 -2.73 -13.72 -13.96
C CYS A 67 -1.34 -13.92 -14.55
N THR A 68 -0.88 -12.98 -15.39
CA THR A 68 0.47 -13.00 -15.95
C THR A 68 1.52 -12.86 -14.85
N SER A 69 1.34 -11.95 -13.90
CA SER A 69 2.27 -11.78 -12.77
C SER A 69 2.39 -13.04 -11.90
N VAL A 70 1.26 -13.70 -11.62
CA VAL A 70 1.26 -14.96 -10.88
C VAL A 70 1.93 -16.07 -11.69
N LEU A 71 1.66 -16.16 -12.99
CA LEU A 71 2.31 -17.13 -13.88
C LEU A 71 3.83 -16.95 -13.87
N LEU A 72 4.32 -15.71 -13.94
CA LEU A 72 5.75 -15.42 -13.85
C LEU A 72 6.34 -15.86 -12.52
N LEU A 73 5.67 -15.65 -11.40
CA LEU A 73 6.15 -16.19 -10.13
C LEU A 73 6.24 -17.72 -10.15
N VAL A 74 5.24 -18.40 -10.70
CA VAL A 74 5.24 -19.87 -10.82
C VAL A 74 6.37 -20.36 -11.75
N VAL A 75 6.60 -19.69 -12.87
CA VAL A 75 7.71 -19.99 -13.79
C VAL A 75 9.06 -19.82 -13.10
N PHE A 76 9.23 -18.74 -12.33
CA PHE A 76 10.41 -18.53 -11.50
C PHE A 76 10.61 -19.66 -10.49
N TYR A 77 9.57 -20.03 -9.75
CA TYR A 77 9.67 -21.11 -8.77
C TYR A 77 10.08 -22.42 -9.44
N ALA A 78 9.47 -22.77 -10.56
CA ALA A 78 9.81 -23.98 -11.32
C ALA A 78 11.26 -23.94 -11.83
N GLY A 79 11.71 -22.81 -12.39
CA GLY A 79 13.07 -22.64 -12.90
C GLY A 79 14.12 -22.71 -11.78
N ALA A 80 13.88 -22.04 -10.65
CA ALA A 80 14.78 -22.08 -9.50
C ALA A 80 14.87 -23.49 -8.89
N LEU A 81 13.74 -24.19 -8.74
CA LEU A 81 13.72 -25.56 -8.25
C LEU A 81 14.43 -26.53 -9.20
N ALA A 82 14.27 -26.36 -10.53
CA ALA A 82 14.95 -27.19 -11.53
C ALA A 82 16.47 -26.99 -11.53
N ARG A 83 16.94 -25.76 -11.27
CA ARG A 83 18.37 -25.43 -11.17
C ARG A 83 19.00 -25.90 -9.85
N GLY A 84 18.18 -25.96 -8.80
CA GLY A 84 18.55 -26.43 -7.46
C GLY A 84 18.40 -25.34 -6.42
N VAL A 85 17.75 -25.67 -5.30
CA VAL A 85 17.63 -24.78 -4.14
C VAL A 85 18.32 -25.41 -2.94
N ASP A 86 19.06 -24.62 -2.17
CA ASP A 86 19.70 -25.08 -0.94
C ASP A 86 19.51 -24.03 0.16
N VAL A 87 18.48 -24.27 0.98
CA VAL A 87 18.10 -23.42 2.12
C VAL A 87 19.25 -23.35 3.13
N ARG A 88 19.88 -24.47 3.44
CA ARG A 88 20.92 -24.52 4.48
C ARG A 88 22.12 -23.69 4.04
N ARG A 89 22.56 -23.87 2.81
CA ARG A 89 23.72 -23.15 2.28
C ARG A 89 23.43 -21.67 2.04
N HIS A 90 22.35 -21.33 1.34
CA HIS A 90 22.12 -19.97 0.86
C HIS A 90 21.27 -19.12 1.80
N ALA A 91 20.25 -19.69 2.45
CA ALA A 91 19.42 -18.93 3.37
C ALA A 91 20.06 -18.81 4.75
N LEU A 92 20.67 -19.89 5.25
CA LEU A 92 21.28 -19.93 6.58
C LEU A 92 22.80 -19.71 6.59
N GLY A 93 23.46 -19.74 5.43
CA GLY A 93 24.91 -19.60 5.33
C GLY A 93 25.70 -20.82 5.79
N GLY A 94 25.08 -22.00 5.83
CA GLY A 94 25.67 -23.24 6.35
C GLY A 94 25.47 -23.47 7.86
N GLU A 95 25.06 -22.44 8.58
CA GLU A 95 24.86 -22.43 10.03
C GLU A 95 23.47 -22.95 10.45
N PRO A 96 23.29 -23.39 11.71
CA PRO A 96 21.99 -23.74 12.23
C PRO A 96 21.10 -22.49 12.38
N PHE A 97 19.78 -22.66 12.25
CA PHE A 97 18.79 -21.57 12.30
C PHE A 97 18.90 -20.70 13.57
N SER A 98 19.22 -21.31 14.71
CA SER A 98 19.41 -20.61 15.99
C SER A 98 20.60 -19.65 16.00
N ALA A 99 21.61 -19.89 15.17
CA ALA A 99 22.78 -19.01 15.05
C ALA A 99 22.49 -17.84 14.08
N THR A 100 21.63 -18.04 13.09
CA THR A 100 21.31 -17.04 12.06
C THR A 100 20.14 -16.12 12.46
N THR A 101 19.28 -16.55 13.39
CA THR A 101 18.10 -15.80 13.80
C THR A 101 18.24 -15.21 15.19
N SER A 102 17.81 -13.95 15.34
CA SER A 102 17.76 -13.27 16.63
C SER A 102 16.42 -12.56 16.77
N PHE A 103 15.94 -12.40 18.01
CA PHE A 103 14.69 -11.67 18.27
C PHE A 103 14.76 -10.23 17.73
N ARG A 104 15.91 -9.56 17.89
CA ARG A 104 16.14 -8.24 17.31
C ARG A 104 16.05 -8.24 15.79
N GLY A 105 16.58 -9.28 15.14
CA GLY A 105 16.47 -9.46 13.68
C GLY A 105 15.02 -9.62 13.22
N VAL A 106 14.23 -10.41 13.94
CA VAL A 106 12.79 -10.58 13.66
C VAL A 106 12.06 -9.24 13.76
N VAL A 107 12.28 -8.49 14.85
CA VAL A 107 11.67 -7.15 15.02
C VAL A 107 12.12 -6.18 13.94
N SER A 108 13.39 -6.22 13.50
CA SER A 108 13.88 -5.35 12.42
C SER A 108 13.32 -5.70 11.04
N ALA A 109 13.02 -6.97 10.79
CA ALA A 109 12.48 -7.45 9.52
C ALA A 109 10.94 -7.32 9.44
N TRP A 110 10.27 -7.27 10.60
CA TRP A 110 8.81 -7.25 10.72
C TRP A 110 8.15 -6.19 9.82
N PRO A 111 8.57 -4.90 9.82
CA PRO A 111 7.91 -3.89 9.00
C PRO A 111 8.06 -4.16 7.49
N PHE A 112 9.17 -4.74 7.07
CA PHE A 112 9.40 -5.11 5.68
C PHE A 112 8.57 -6.35 5.28
N ALA A 113 8.40 -7.31 6.19
CA ALA A 113 7.52 -8.46 5.95
C ALA A 113 6.06 -8.02 5.75
N MET A 114 5.60 -6.96 6.43
CA MET A 114 4.26 -6.41 6.22
C MET A 114 4.04 -5.90 4.80
N TRP A 115 5.10 -5.50 4.09
CA TRP A 115 5.01 -5.02 2.71
C TRP A 115 4.48 -6.08 1.73
N PHE A 116 4.73 -7.36 2.00
CA PHE A 116 4.16 -8.47 1.21
C PHE A 116 2.63 -8.51 1.27
N PHE A 117 2.02 -7.96 2.31
CA PHE A 117 0.59 -8.04 2.59
C PHE A 117 -0.14 -6.70 2.45
N LEU A 118 0.60 -5.64 2.11
CA LEU A 118 0.05 -4.29 1.92
C LEU A 118 -0.88 -4.27 0.70
N GLY A 119 -2.07 -3.69 0.85
CA GLY A 119 -3.04 -3.47 -0.25
C GLY A 119 -4.25 -4.41 -0.24
N ILE A 120 -4.29 -5.45 0.60
CA ILE A 120 -5.45 -6.34 0.72
C ILE A 120 -6.73 -5.59 1.16
N GLU A 121 -6.55 -4.52 1.92
CA GLU A 121 -7.55 -3.61 2.44
C GLU A 121 -8.21 -2.72 1.39
N GLU A 122 -7.68 -2.68 0.16
CA GLU A 122 -8.23 -1.89 -0.94
C GLU A 122 -9.35 -2.62 -1.68
N LEU A 123 -9.41 -3.94 -1.56
CA LEU A 123 -10.46 -4.76 -2.17
C LEU A 123 -11.87 -4.24 -1.80
N PRO A 124 -12.17 -3.90 -0.52
CA PRO A 124 -13.38 -3.17 -0.11
C PRO A 124 -13.78 -1.95 -0.96
N LEU A 125 -12.83 -1.20 -1.53
CA LEU A 125 -13.11 0.01 -2.31
C LEU A 125 -13.82 -0.30 -3.64
N ALA A 126 -13.76 -1.56 -4.09
CA ALA A 126 -14.50 -2.05 -5.25
C ALA A 126 -15.95 -2.43 -4.94
N MET A 127 -16.43 -2.29 -3.69
CA MET A 127 -17.78 -2.75 -3.28
C MET A 127 -18.92 -2.20 -4.15
N GLU A 128 -18.81 -0.95 -4.62
CA GLU A 128 -19.82 -0.28 -5.46
C GLU A 128 -20.04 -0.99 -6.80
N ILE A 129 -19.01 -1.68 -7.32
CA ILE A 129 -19.03 -2.33 -8.64
C ILE A 129 -19.02 -3.86 -8.55
N THR A 130 -19.03 -4.40 -7.33
CA THR A 130 -19.08 -5.85 -7.08
C THR A 130 -20.52 -6.35 -7.17
N VAL A 131 -20.75 -7.36 -8.01
CA VAL A 131 -22.01 -8.08 -8.05
C VAL A 131 -22.17 -8.87 -6.75
N ASP A 132 -23.31 -8.75 -6.06
CA ASP A 132 -23.58 -9.41 -4.76
C ASP A 132 -22.42 -9.24 -3.74
N PRO A 133 -22.16 -8.00 -3.27
CA PRO A 133 -20.99 -7.70 -2.45
C PRO A 133 -21.03 -8.43 -1.10
N GLN A 134 -22.21 -8.72 -0.56
CA GLN A 134 -22.38 -9.43 0.72
C GLN A 134 -21.76 -10.83 0.68
N ARG A 135 -21.86 -11.51 -0.47
CA ARG A 135 -21.30 -12.86 -0.65
C ARG A 135 -19.92 -12.85 -1.28
N ASN A 136 -19.70 -11.99 -2.28
CA ASN A 136 -18.49 -12.04 -3.10
C ASN A 136 -17.31 -11.31 -2.47
N MET A 137 -17.52 -10.26 -1.68
CA MET A 137 -16.41 -9.54 -1.01
C MET A 137 -15.70 -10.43 0.03
N PRO A 138 -16.40 -11.12 0.96
CA PRO A 138 -15.72 -11.99 1.92
C PRO A 138 -14.98 -13.16 1.26
N ARG A 139 -15.57 -13.74 0.21
CA ARG A 139 -14.94 -14.82 -0.57
C ARG A 139 -13.70 -14.34 -1.30
N GLY A 140 -13.80 -13.19 -1.97
CA GLY A 140 -12.69 -12.55 -2.67
C GLY A 140 -11.54 -12.25 -1.71
N LEU A 141 -11.83 -11.67 -0.54
CA LEU A 141 -10.81 -11.36 0.46
C LEU A 141 -10.09 -12.62 0.96
N ASN A 142 -10.83 -13.68 1.30
CA ASN A 142 -10.24 -14.92 1.81
C ASN A 142 -9.38 -15.65 0.75
N TRP A 143 -9.86 -15.75 -0.50
CA TRP A 143 -9.10 -16.38 -1.58
C TRP A 143 -7.86 -15.56 -1.94
N SER A 144 -8.00 -14.25 -2.07
CA SER A 144 -6.86 -13.35 -2.33
C SER A 144 -5.82 -13.44 -1.23
N PHE A 145 -6.23 -13.43 0.04
CA PHE A 145 -5.30 -13.56 1.16
C PHE A 145 -4.61 -14.93 1.19
N GLY A 146 -5.33 -16.02 0.95
CA GLY A 146 -4.75 -17.37 0.89
C GLY A 146 -3.70 -17.52 -0.21
N VAL A 147 -4.00 -17.03 -1.43
CA VAL A 147 -3.04 -17.02 -2.55
C VAL A 147 -1.85 -16.12 -2.23
N LEU A 148 -2.08 -14.94 -1.65
CA LEU A 148 -1.04 -13.99 -1.28
C LEU A 148 -0.07 -14.59 -0.25
N VAL A 149 -0.57 -15.25 0.79
CA VAL A 149 0.24 -15.95 1.79
C VAL A 149 1.10 -17.02 1.11
N LEU A 150 0.50 -17.87 0.27
CA LEU A 150 1.24 -18.93 -0.43
C LEU A 150 2.38 -18.35 -1.28
N LEU A 151 2.08 -17.34 -2.11
CA LEU A 151 3.07 -16.71 -3.00
C LEU A 151 4.13 -15.94 -2.22
N ALA A 152 3.77 -15.25 -1.13
CA ALA A 152 4.73 -14.50 -0.30
C ALA A 152 5.75 -15.44 0.34
N PHE A 153 5.29 -16.53 0.97
CA PHE A 153 6.19 -17.52 1.57
C PHE A 153 7.02 -18.27 0.53
N ALA A 154 6.41 -18.68 -0.59
CA ALA A 154 7.12 -19.33 -1.69
C ALA A 154 8.24 -18.42 -2.24
N THR A 155 7.93 -17.15 -2.51
CA THR A 155 8.91 -16.16 -2.97
C THR A 155 10.03 -15.97 -1.95
N LEU A 156 9.71 -15.74 -0.68
CA LEU A 156 10.70 -15.53 0.37
C LEU A 156 11.65 -16.73 0.51
N VAL A 157 11.10 -17.95 0.58
CA VAL A 157 11.89 -19.16 0.77
C VAL A 157 12.74 -19.46 -0.47
N ILE A 158 12.16 -19.41 -1.67
CA ILE A 158 12.90 -19.73 -2.90
C ILE A 158 13.98 -18.68 -3.18
N SER A 159 13.65 -17.39 -3.12
CA SER A 159 14.63 -16.32 -3.35
C SER A 159 15.78 -16.34 -2.34
N SER A 160 15.53 -16.67 -1.08
CA SER A 160 16.61 -16.78 -0.08
C SER A 160 17.46 -18.05 -0.22
N SER A 161 16.97 -19.07 -0.92
CA SER A 161 17.61 -20.40 -1.03
C SER A 161 18.45 -20.60 -2.29
N ILE A 162 18.58 -19.56 -3.11
CA ILE A 162 19.40 -19.53 -4.33
C ILE A 162 20.54 -18.52 -4.17
N PRO A 163 21.67 -18.66 -4.89
CA PRO A 163 22.72 -17.62 -4.94
C PRO A 163 22.14 -16.25 -5.34
N PRO A 164 22.61 -15.13 -4.75
CA PRO A 164 23.69 -14.99 -3.76
C PRO A 164 23.30 -15.31 -2.30
N GLY A 165 22.10 -15.83 -2.06
CA GLY A 165 21.57 -16.19 -0.74
C GLY A 165 20.89 -15.03 -0.01
N ALA A 166 20.34 -15.30 1.18
CA ALA A 166 19.50 -14.34 1.92
C ALA A 166 20.18 -12.98 2.17
N LYS A 167 21.49 -12.99 2.48
CA LYS A 167 22.26 -11.75 2.73
C LYS A 167 22.45 -10.93 1.46
N GLY A 168 22.76 -11.57 0.33
CA GLY A 168 22.89 -10.87 -0.96
C GLY A 168 21.53 -10.37 -1.46
N MET A 169 20.49 -11.19 -1.32
CA MET A 169 19.12 -10.81 -1.67
C MET A 169 18.58 -9.64 -0.83
N ALA A 170 19.05 -9.46 0.41
CA ALA A 170 18.68 -8.31 1.24
C ALA A 170 19.32 -6.99 0.79
N THR A 171 20.37 -7.06 -0.04
CA THR A 171 21.10 -5.87 -0.52
C THR A 171 20.76 -5.45 -1.94
N THR A 172 20.14 -6.34 -2.73
CA THR A 172 19.75 -6.03 -4.10
C THR A 172 18.44 -5.23 -4.14
N ALA A 173 18.36 -4.26 -5.05
CA ALA A 173 17.13 -3.54 -5.35
C ALA A 173 16.14 -4.39 -6.18
N TYR A 174 16.63 -5.47 -6.81
CA TYR A 174 15.88 -6.27 -7.79
C TYR A 174 15.93 -7.78 -7.49
N PRO A 175 15.49 -8.24 -6.30
CA PRO A 175 15.67 -9.64 -5.88
C PRO A 175 14.97 -10.66 -6.78
N LEU A 176 13.84 -10.29 -7.41
CA LEU A 176 13.18 -11.17 -8.37
C LEU A 176 13.99 -11.29 -9.67
N LEU A 177 14.63 -10.20 -10.12
CA LEU A 177 15.48 -10.20 -11.30
C LEU A 177 16.67 -11.14 -11.11
N GLU A 178 17.35 -11.04 -9.96
CA GLU A 178 18.44 -11.95 -9.56
C GLU A 178 18.00 -13.42 -9.54
N GLY A 179 16.77 -13.68 -9.06
CA GLY A 179 16.20 -15.01 -9.08
C GLY A 179 15.98 -15.57 -10.50
N TYR A 180 15.55 -14.71 -11.41
CA TYR A 180 15.38 -15.06 -12.82
C TYR A 180 16.72 -15.30 -13.53
N SER A 181 17.71 -14.44 -13.28
CA SER A 181 19.10 -14.62 -13.71
C SER A 181 19.65 -15.98 -13.28
N TYR A 182 19.43 -16.36 -12.02
CA TYR A 182 19.83 -17.68 -11.54
C TYR A 182 19.11 -18.82 -12.25
N ALA A 183 17.78 -18.72 -12.40
CA ALA A 183 16.94 -19.79 -12.95
C ALA A 183 17.18 -20.03 -14.45
N PHE A 184 17.33 -18.97 -15.25
CA PHE A 184 17.33 -19.04 -16.72
C PHE A 184 18.63 -18.57 -17.38
N GLY A 185 19.56 -17.97 -16.62
CA GLY A 185 20.83 -17.47 -17.12
C GLY A 185 20.75 -16.05 -17.73
N ASP A 186 21.91 -15.39 -17.77
CA ASP A 186 22.08 -13.99 -18.18
C ASP A 186 22.41 -13.79 -19.67
N GLU A 187 22.24 -14.81 -20.51
CA GLU A 187 22.58 -14.69 -21.94
C GLU A 187 21.76 -13.55 -22.56
N GLY A 188 22.45 -12.56 -23.17
CA GLY A 188 21.91 -11.22 -23.42
C GLY A 188 20.60 -11.11 -24.23
N GLY A 189 20.19 -12.17 -24.94
CA GLY A 189 18.87 -12.25 -25.58
C GLY A 189 17.71 -12.50 -24.61
N LEU A 190 17.94 -13.23 -23.50
CA LEU A 190 16.94 -13.57 -22.49
C LEU A 190 16.69 -12.43 -21.49
N ARG A 191 17.64 -11.50 -21.32
CA ARG A 191 17.49 -10.33 -20.42
C ARG A 191 16.32 -9.43 -20.84
N TRP A 192 16.03 -9.33 -22.14
CA TRP A 192 14.85 -8.63 -22.67
C TRP A 192 13.53 -9.28 -22.27
N CYS A 193 13.51 -10.61 -22.14
CA CYS A 193 12.33 -11.33 -21.68
C CYS A 193 11.97 -10.93 -20.24
N TRP A 194 12.90 -10.39 -19.45
CA TRP A 194 12.65 -9.96 -18.07
C TRP A 194 11.88 -8.64 -17.96
N LEU A 195 11.68 -7.90 -19.06
CA LEU A 195 10.70 -6.81 -19.10
C LEU A 195 9.30 -7.30 -18.68
N VAL A 196 9.01 -8.59 -18.89
CA VAL A 196 7.77 -9.21 -18.45
C VAL A 196 7.60 -9.15 -16.93
N LEU A 197 8.68 -9.05 -16.15
CA LEU A 197 8.62 -8.93 -14.67
C LEU A 197 8.00 -7.61 -14.23
N VAL A 198 8.12 -6.57 -15.06
CA VAL A 198 7.50 -5.26 -14.82
C VAL A 198 5.97 -5.35 -14.85
N VAL A 199 5.39 -6.38 -15.49
CA VAL A 199 3.93 -6.60 -15.54
C VAL A 199 3.31 -6.67 -14.15
N GLY A 200 4.01 -7.25 -13.16
CA GLY A 200 3.56 -7.23 -11.75
C GLY A 200 3.39 -5.84 -11.19
N LEU A 201 4.38 -4.97 -11.42
CA LEU A 201 4.33 -3.58 -10.99
C LEU A 201 3.26 -2.79 -11.74
N LEU A 202 3.07 -3.04 -13.04
CA LEU A 202 2.02 -2.41 -13.85
C LEU A 202 0.62 -2.81 -13.39
N ALA A 203 0.41 -4.09 -13.05
CA ALA A 203 -0.84 -4.59 -12.48
C ALA A 203 -1.14 -3.91 -11.13
N SER A 204 -0.13 -3.78 -10.27
CA SER A 204 -0.26 -3.06 -9.01
C SER A 204 -0.55 -1.58 -9.23
N LEU A 205 0.17 -0.90 -10.12
CA LEU A 205 -0.05 0.52 -10.43
C LEU A 205 -1.49 0.78 -10.90
N HIS A 206 -2.00 -0.06 -11.79
CA HIS A 206 -3.37 0.02 -12.26
C HIS A 206 -4.40 -0.08 -11.12
N SER A 207 -4.23 -1.08 -10.24
CA SER A 207 -5.13 -1.33 -9.10
C SER A 207 -5.10 -0.19 -8.09
N PHE A 208 -3.91 0.29 -7.73
CA PHE A 208 -3.75 1.36 -6.74
C PHE A 208 -4.25 2.71 -7.27
N ILE A 209 -4.10 3.00 -8.57
CA ILE A 209 -4.71 4.20 -9.18
C ILE A 209 -6.24 4.13 -9.08
N PHE A 210 -6.83 2.97 -9.41
CA PHE A 210 -8.27 2.74 -9.24
C PHE A 210 -8.71 2.97 -7.78
N ALA A 211 -8.03 2.31 -6.83
CA ALA A 211 -8.34 2.39 -5.40
C ALA A 211 -8.24 3.82 -4.87
N THR A 212 -7.14 4.52 -5.21
CA THR A 212 -6.91 5.92 -4.81
C THR A 212 -8.00 6.84 -5.35
N GLY A 213 -8.39 6.69 -6.62
CA GLY A 213 -9.44 7.51 -7.22
C GLY A 213 -10.81 7.30 -6.58
N GLN A 214 -11.18 6.05 -6.30
CA GLN A 214 -12.42 5.71 -5.60
C GLN A 214 -12.42 6.27 -4.18
N LEU A 215 -11.34 6.07 -3.43
CA LEU A 215 -11.22 6.53 -2.05
C LEU A 215 -11.27 8.07 -1.95
N ILE A 216 -10.56 8.79 -2.82
CA ILE A 216 -10.61 10.26 -2.85
C ILE A 216 -12.02 10.75 -3.17
N SER A 217 -12.71 10.12 -4.14
CA SER A 217 -14.08 10.49 -4.48
C SER A 217 -15.05 10.21 -3.33
N GLN A 218 -14.93 9.09 -2.61
CA GLN A 218 -15.76 8.76 -1.45
C GLN A 218 -15.52 9.75 -0.30
N MET A 219 -14.27 10.07 -0.01
CA MET A 219 -13.90 11.08 0.98
C MET A 219 -14.45 12.48 0.61
N ALA A 220 -14.50 12.82 -0.67
CA ALA A 220 -15.13 14.06 -1.15
C ALA A 220 -16.66 14.05 -1.00
N GLN A 221 -17.31 12.90 -1.17
CA GLN A 221 -18.75 12.74 -0.95
C GLN A 221 -19.11 12.88 0.54
N ASP A 222 -18.26 12.34 1.42
CA ASP A 222 -18.39 12.45 2.87
C ASP A 222 -18.02 13.85 3.40
N GLY A 223 -17.62 14.78 2.53
CA GLY A 223 -17.30 16.16 2.87
C GLY A 223 -15.92 16.38 3.48
N TYR A 224 -15.03 15.37 3.43
CA TYR A 224 -13.65 15.49 3.91
C TYR A 224 -12.73 16.20 2.92
N PHE A 225 -13.03 16.07 1.63
CA PHE A 225 -12.26 16.69 0.54
C PHE A 225 -13.10 17.68 -0.28
N PRO A 226 -12.47 18.58 -1.07
CA PRO A 226 -13.17 19.53 -1.90
C PRO A 226 -14.23 18.89 -2.79
N SER A 227 -15.38 19.55 -2.91
CA SER A 227 -16.54 19.02 -3.64
C SER A 227 -16.28 18.77 -5.13
N CYS A 228 -15.27 19.40 -5.74
CA CYS A 228 -14.87 19.12 -7.12
C CYS A 228 -14.33 17.68 -7.30
N LEU A 229 -13.77 17.08 -6.26
CA LEU A 229 -13.21 15.72 -6.29
C LEU A 229 -14.28 14.62 -6.27
N ARG A 230 -15.55 14.96 -6.00
CA ARG A 230 -16.68 14.02 -6.09
C ARG A 230 -17.15 13.77 -7.53
N LEU A 231 -16.58 14.49 -8.51
CA LEU A 231 -17.01 14.44 -9.90
C LEU A 231 -16.73 13.05 -10.49
N ARG A 232 -17.80 12.43 -11.00
CA ARG A 232 -17.76 11.16 -11.74
C ARG A 232 -18.16 11.42 -13.21
N CYS A 233 -17.47 10.77 -14.13
CA CYS A 233 -17.63 10.96 -15.58
C CYS A 233 -17.94 9.65 -16.31
N GLY A 234 -18.61 9.76 -17.44
CA GLY A 234 -18.93 8.65 -18.34
C GLY A 234 -20.05 7.73 -17.86
N CYS A 235 -20.45 6.79 -18.70
CA CYS A 235 -21.56 5.86 -18.42
C CYS A 235 -21.27 4.89 -17.27
N ALA A 236 -19.98 4.67 -16.95
CA ALA A 236 -19.54 3.78 -15.88
C ALA A 236 -19.41 4.48 -14.51
N GLY A 237 -19.63 5.81 -14.43
CA GLY A 237 -19.50 6.55 -13.17
C GLY A 237 -18.06 6.64 -12.63
N THR A 238 -17.06 6.67 -13.52
CA THR A 238 -15.64 6.67 -13.16
C THR A 238 -15.27 7.95 -12.39
N PRO A 239 -14.59 7.88 -11.23
CA PRO A 239 -14.21 9.04 -10.41
C PRO A 239 -13.04 9.83 -11.01
N LEU A 240 -13.23 10.45 -12.17
CA LEU A 240 -12.16 11.08 -12.94
C LEU A 240 -11.36 12.12 -12.15
N ALA A 241 -12.04 12.99 -11.40
CA ALA A 241 -11.38 14.01 -10.59
C ALA A 241 -10.54 13.38 -9.46
N GLY A 242 -11.03 12.30 -8.85
CA GLY A 242 -10.30 11.52 -7.85
C GLY A 242 -9.07 10.84 -8.43
N LEU A 243 -9.17 10.25 -9.63
CA LEU A 243 -8.03 9.62 -10.32
C LEU A 243 -6.92 10.63 -10.63
N ILE A 244 -7.28 11.78 -11.20
CA ILE A 244 -6.32 12.84 -11.52
C ILE A 244 -5.67 13.37 -10.24
N ALA A 245 -6.47 13.71 -9.22
CA ALA A 245 -5.95 14.22 -7.96
C ALA A 245 -5.02 13.21 -7.26
N GLY A 246 -5.38 11.93 -7.26
CA GLY A 246 -4.56 10.86 -6.70
C GLY A 246 -3.22 10.72 -7.42
N SER A 247 -3.24 10.64 -8.76
CA SER A 247 -2.02 10.51 -9.57
C SER A 247 -1.14 11.76 -9.51
N SER A 248 -1.72 12.95 -9.54
CA SER A 248 -0.97 14.21 -9.35
C SER A 248 -0.37 14.29 -7.94
N GLY A 249 -1.13 13.90 -6.92
CA GLY A 249 -0.64 13.82 -5.54
C GLY A 249 0.53 12.86 -5.40
N ALA A 250 0.43 11.68 -6.02
CA ALA A 250 1.50 10.68 -6.02
C ALA A 250 2.77 11.23 -6.70
N PHE A 251 2.63 11.89 -7.86
CA PHE A 251 3.75 12.52 -8.56
C PHE A 251 4.41 13.61 -7.70
N CYS A 252 3.62 14.49 -7.08
CA CYS A 252 4.12 15.54 -6.20
C CYS A 252 4.88 14.96 -4.99
N ILE A 253 4.32 13.94 -4.32
CA ILE A 253 4.98 13.29 -3.18
C ILE A 253 6.31 12.68 -3.63
N VAL A 254 6.33 11.93 -4.73
CA VAL A 254 7.56 11.31 -5.25
C VAL A 254 8.61 12.37 -5.56
N LEU A 255 8.24 13.46 -6.24
CA LEU A 255 9.17 14.55 -6.53
C LEU A 255 9.74 15.18 -5.24
N VAL A 256 8.88 15.53 -4.28
CA VAL A 256 9.31 16.12 -3.01
C VAL A 256 10.25 15.19 -2.27
N LEU A 257 9.93 13.90 -2.20
CA LEU A 257 10.78 12.90 -1.57
C LEU A 257 12.11 12.75 -2.31
N TYR A 258 12.10 12.72 -3.64
CA TYR A 258 13.30 12.57 -4.46
C TYR A 258 14.28 13.74 -4.28
N PHE A 259 13.77 14.97 -4.23
CA PHE A 259 14.61 16.13 -3.91
C PHE A 259 15.07 16.13 -2.45
N SER A 260 14.21 15.70 -1.51
CA SER A 260 14.53 15.65 -0.07
C SER A 260 15.59 14.59 0.28
N THR A 261 15.68 13.51 -0.51
CA THR A 261 16.70 12.47 -0.37
C THR A 261 17.97 12.75 -1.16
N GLY A 262 18.05 13.90 -1.85
CA GLY A 262 19.24 14.27 -2.62
C GLY A 262 19.42 13.41 -3.88
N PHE A 263 18.32 13.12 -4.59
CA PHE A 263 18.31 12.28 -5.79
C PHE A 263 18.63 10.80 -5.54
N ASP A 264 18.57 10.35 -4.28
CA ASP A 264 18.72 8.95 -3.90
C ASP A 264 17.37 8.21 -4.00
N ALA A 265 17.25 7.33 -5.00
CA ALA A 265 16.07 6.50 -5.25
C ALA A 265 15.86 5.44 -4.14
N ASP A 266 16.93 4.85 -3.62
CA ASP A 266 16.84 3.88 -2.52
C ASP A 266 16.39 4.58 -1.23
N GLY A 267 16.92 5.77 -1.00
CA GLY A 267 16.50 6.64 0.10
C GLY A 267 15.02 6.99 0.02
N LEU A 268 14.52 7.32 -1.18
CA LEU A 268 13.09 7.57 -1.41
C LEU A 268 12.24 6.36 -1.04
N GLY A 269 12.64 5.16 -1.50
CA GLY A 269 11.94 3.92 -1.19
C GLY A 269 11.85 3.67 0.32
N ARG A 270 12.96 3.85 1.05
CA ARG A 270 13.00 3.70 2.52
C ARG A 270 12.05 4.66 3.25
N VAL A 271 12.05 5.93 2.84
CA VAL A 271 11.17 6.97 3.41
C VAL A 271 9.70 6.65 3.13
N ALA A 272 9.39 6.27 1.89
CA ALA A 272 8.02 5.97 1.50
C ALA A 272 7.47 4.70 2.16
N ILE A 273 8.31 3.67 2.34
CA ILE A 273 7.95 2.45 3.08
C ILE A 273 7.51 2.80 4.51
N SER A 274 8.26 3.62 5.27
CA SER A 274 7.83 3.98 6.62
C SER A 274 6.56 4.82 6.63
N MET A 275 6.36 5.71 5.65
CA MET A 275 5.12 6.49 5.51
C MET A 275 3.89 5.59 5.32
N CYS A 276 3.96 4.64 4.39
CA CYS A 276 2.89 3.70 4.11
C CYS A 276 2.59 2.80 5.31
N LEU A 277 3.62 2.20 5.92
CA LEU A 277 3.44 1.27 7.04
C LEU A 277 2.83 1.95 8.25
N PHE A 278 3.33 3.14 8.61
CA PHE A 278 2.76 3.91 9.71
C PHE A 278 1.28 4.25 9.47
N SER A 279 0.96 4.74 8.27
CA SER A 279 -0.41 5.12 7.90
C SER A 279 -1.35 3.91 7.88
N THR A 280 -0.87 2.76 7.39
CA THR A 280 -1.63 1.50 7.32
C THR A 280 -1.95 0.97 8.72
N ILE A 281 -0.96 0.88 9.59
CA ILE A 281 -1.14 0.36 10.96
C ILE A 281 -2.14 1.22 11.73
N LEU A 282 -2.04 2.55 11.57
CA LEU A 282 -2.96 3.47 12.21
C LEU A 282 -4.38 3.35 11.63
N SER A 283 -4.51 3.18 10.32
CA SER A 283 -5.79 2.88 9.66
C SER A 283 -6.44 1.62 10.25
N TYR A 284 -5.67 0.52 10.36
CA TYR A 284 -6.14 -0.74 10.93
C TYR A 284 -6.54 -0.64 12.39
N ALA A 285 -5.73 0.03 13.21
CA ALA A 285 -6.06 0.22 14.62
C ALA A 285 -7.41 0.94 14.78
N VAL A 286 -7.67 1.97 13.97
CA VAL A 286 -8.93 2.71 14.00
C VAL A 286 -10.07 1.88 13.45
N GLN A 287 -9.89 1.14 12.35
CA GLN A 287 -10.92 0.24 11.79
C GLN A 287 -11.36 -0.83 12.79
N LEU A 288 -10.41 -1.50 13.44
CA LEU A 288 -10.70 -2.52 14.46
C LEU A 288 -11.36 -1.92 15.69
N SER A 289 -10.94 -0.72 16.10
CA SER A 289 -11.58 0.01 17.20
C SER A 289 -13.02 0.38 16.85
N CYS A 290 -13.28 0.87 15.63
CA CYS A 290 -14.63 1.15 15.14
C CYS A 290 -15.49 -0.12 15.08
N PHE A 291 -14.91 -1.25 14.67
CA PHE A 291 -15.62 -2.54 14.67
C PHE A 291 -16.07 -2.95 16.08
N LEU A 292 -15.19 -2.84 17.08
CA LEU A 292 -15.53 -3.11 18.49
C LEU A 292 -16.59 -2.13 19.02
N HIS A 293 -16.39 -0.84 18.77
CA HIS A 293 -17.31 0.22 19.17
C HIS A 293 -18.72 0.00 18.58
N LEU A 294 -18.82 -0.29 17.28
CA LEU A 294 -20.12 -0.55 16.62
C LEU A 294 -20.81 -1.81 17.15
N ARG A 295 -20.05 -2.82 17.59
CA ARG A 295 -20.64 -4.01 18.23
C ARG A 295 -21.32 -3.69 19.56
N VAL A 296 -20.80 -2.72 20.30
CA VAL A 296 -21.35 -2.27 21.58
C VAL A 296 -22.49 -1.28 21.36
N CYS A 297 -22.29 -0.26 20.51
CA CYS A 297 -23.25 0.83 20.33
C CYS A 297 -24.44 0.46 19.43
N ARG A 298 -24.28 -0.50 18.50
CA ARG A 298 -25.36 -0.97 17.61
C ARG A 298 -25.41 -2.51 17.57
N PRO A 299 -25.87 -3.15 18.66
CA PRO A 299 -25.94 -4.60 18.74
C PRO A 299 -26.96 -5.20 17.76
N GLU A 300 -28.06 -4.49 17.51
CA GLU A 300 -29.19 -4.94 16.67
C GLU A 300 -29.03 -4.65 15.17
N ALA A 301 -27.96 -3.95 14.76
CA ALA A 301 -27.73 -3.67 13.35
C ALA A 301 -27.60 -4.98 12.55
N ASP A 302 -28.24 -5.02 11.38
CA ASP A 302 -28.11 -6.17 10.47
C ASP A 302 -26.64 -6.37 10.06
N ARG A 303 -26.20 -7.64 10.05
CA ARG A 303 -24.83 -8.05 9.79
C ARG A 303 -24.84 -9.17 8.75
N PRO A 304 -24.86 -8.80 7.45
CA PRO A 304 -24.85 -9.78 6.36
C PRO A 304 -23.65 -10.73 6.41
N PHE A 305 -22.52 -10.24 6.93
CA PHE A 305 -21.34 -11.05 7.22
C PHE A 305 -21.03 -11.03 8.72
N ARG A 306 -20.78 -12.22 9.29
CA ARG A 306 -20.36 -12.39 10.68
C ARG A 306 -18.91 -12.88 10.72
N SER A 307 -18.02 -12.07 11.31
CA SER A 307 -16.62 -12.46 11.53
C SER A 307 -16.55 -13.73 12.39
N PRO A 308 -15.80 -14.77 11.97
CA PRO A 308 -15.67 -16.01 12.71
C PRO A 308 -14.96 -15.83 14.06
N PHE A 309 -14.04 -14.87 14.16
CA PHE A 309 -13.29 -14.57 15.39
C PHE A 309 -13.92 -13.46 16.23
N GLY A 310 -14.98 -12.81 15.75
CA GLY A 310 -15.73 -11.82 16.52
C GLY A 310 -14.86 -10.72 17.17
N ALA A 311 -15.18 -10.38 18.42
CA ALA A 311 -14.48 -9.34 19.18
C ALA A 311 -13.07 -9.74 19.64
N THR A 312 -12.85 -11.03 19.94
CA THR A 312 -11.54 -11.53 20.36
C THR A 312 -10.51 -11.42 19.24
N GLY A 313 -10.92 -11.74 18.00
CA GLY A 313 -10.08 -11.51 16.82
C GLY A 313 -9.73 -10.04 16.61
N ALA A 314 -10.66 -9.13 16.85
CA ALA A 314 -10.39 -7.70 16.74
C ALA A 314 -9.44 -7.19 17.84
N ALA A 315 -9.58 -7.69 19.07
CA ALA A 315 -8.65 -7.38 20.17
C ALA A 315 -7.23 -7.91 19.89
N ALA A 316 -7.11 -9.13 19.38
CA ALA A 316 -5.83 -9.69 18.94
C ALA A 316 -5.23 -8.87 17.79
N GLY A 317 -6.04 -8.44 16.83
CA GLY A 317 -5.63 -7.55 15.75
C GLY A 317 -5.11 -6.20 16.26
N LEU A 318 -5.75 -5.61 17.26
CA LEU A 318 -5.28 -4.38 17.90
C LEU A 318 -3.93 -4.56 18.61
N ALA A 319 -3.73 -5.68 19.30
CA ALA A 319 -2.45 -6.01 19.91
C ALA A 319 -1.33 -6.16 18.85
N LEU A 320 -1.63 -6.81 17.72
CA LEU A 320 -0.70 -6.90 16.59
C LEU A 320 -0.43 -5.55 15.92
N CYS A 321 -1.43 -4.67 15.82
CA CYS A 321 -1.24 -3.30 15.35
C CYS A 321 -0.31 -2.53 16.30
N ALA A 322 -0.49 -2.64 17.62
CA ALA A 322 0.37 -2.00 18.60
C ALA A 322 1.81 -2.53 18.53
N ALA A 323 2.00 -3.84 18.44
CA ALA A 323 3.33 -4.44 18.27
C ALA A 323 4.00 -3.99 16.96
N SER A 324 3.25 -3.96 15.87
CA SER A 324 3.74 -3.49 14.56
C SER A 324 4.10 -2.01 14.59
N LEU A 325 3.30 -1.20 15.30
CA LEU A 325 3.58 0.23 15.48
C LEU A 325 4.90 0.43 16.23
N VAL A 326 5.12 -0.31 17.32
CA VAL A 326 6.39 -0.28 18.05
C VAL A 326 7.56 -0.68 17.12
N ALA A 327 7.41 -1.75 16.34
CA ALA A 327 8.44 -2.17 15.39
C ALA A 327 8.77 -1.08 14.35
N VAL A 328 7.75 -0.39 13.81
CA VAL A 328 7.93 0.75 12.89
C VAL A 328 8.60 1.95 13.58
N LEU A 329 8.22 2.27 14.81
CA LEU A 329 8.84 3.34 15.59
C LEU A 329 10.31 3.04 15.95
N CYS A 330 10.70 1.77 15.98
CA CYS A 330 12.09 1.36 16.17
C CYS A 330 12.92 1.40 14.88
N LEU A 331 12.31 1.49 13.69
CA LEU A 331 13.05 1.51 12.41
C LEU A 331 14.14 2.60 12.34
N PRO A 332 13.92 3.85 12.81
CA PRO A 332 14.97 4.86 12.80
C PRO A 332 16.24 4.44 13.54
N ALA A 333 16.09 3.81 14.70
CA ALA A 333 17.19 3.34 15.52
C ALA A 333 17.85 2.07 14.95
N LEU A 334 17.10 1.26 14.21
CA LEU A 334 17.56 -0.03 13.67
C LEU A 334 18.14 0.08 12.25
N GLN A 335 17.59 0.97 11.42
CA GLN A 335 17.81 1.02 9.97
C GLN A 335 18.20 2.42 9.47
N GLY A 336 18.17 3.45 10.32
CA GLY A 336 18.72 4.77 10.04
C GLY A 336 17.71 5.93 9.94
N PRO A 337 18.20 7.17 9.88
CA PRO A 337 17.40 8.39 10.09
C PRO A 337 16.40 8.69 8.96
N LEU A 338 16.57 8.12 7.77
CA LEU A 338 15.61 8.29 6.67
C LEU A 338 14.22 7.75 7.02
N TYR A 339 14.15 6.64 7.77
CA TYR A 339 12.87 6.10 8.23
C TYR A 339 12.13 7.06 9.17
N PHE A 340 12.87 7.82 9.99
CA PHE A 340 12.31 8.86 10.85
C PHE A 340 11.71 10.00 10.03
N LYS A 341 12.40 10.43 8.97
CA LYS A 341 11.86 11.45 8.05
C LYS A 341 10.50 11.01 7.50
N GLY A 342 10.37 9.76 7.05
CA GLY A 342 9.09 9.24 6.55
C GLY A 342 8.00 9.21 7.62
N LEU A 343 8.32 8.75 8.82
CA LEU A 343 7.37 8.78 9.95
C LEU A 343 6.90 10.20 10.26
N ALA A 344 7.82 11.17 10.33
CA ALA A 344 7.52 12.57 10.61
C ALA A 344 6.66 13.21 9.51
N ILE A 345 6.95 12.95 8.24
CA ILE A 345 6.15 13.44 7.10
C ILE A 345 4.75 12.86 7.14
N ALA A 346 4.62 11.55 7.41
CA ALA A 346 3.31 10.91 7.49
C ALA A 346 2.49 11.46 8.65
N ALA A 347 3.06 11.52 9.86
CA ALA A 347 2.39 12.09 11.02
C ALA A 347 2.00 13.56 10.79
N GLY A 348 2.91 14.39 10.27
CA GLY A 348 2.65 15.79 9.96
C GLY A 348 1.53 15.97 8.94
N THR A 349 1.51 15.14 7.89
CA THR A 349 0.47 15.18 6.86
C THR A 349 -0.89 14.79 7.43
N LEU A 350 -0.96 13.71 8.23
CA LEU A 350 -2.22 13.29 8.87
C LEU A 350 -2.73 14.34 9.85
N LEU A 351 -1.85 14.92 10.67
CA LEU A 351 -2.20 15.99 11.59
C LEU A 351 -2.72 17.23 10.83
N ALA A 352 -2.02 17.65 9.77
CA ALA A 352 -2.45 18.77 8.93
C ALA A 352 -3.82 18.50 8.30
N CYS A 353 -4.05 17.32 7.72
CA CYS A 353 -5.34 16.93 7.16
C CYS A 353 -6.45 16.93 8.22
N THR A 354 -6.17 16.44 9.42
CA THR A 354 -7.15 16.47 10.52
C THR A 354 -7.45 17.89 10.99
N ALA A 355 -6.44 18.75 11.12
CA ALA A 355 -6.61 20.14 11.54
C ALA A 355 -7.41 20.94 10.50
N VAL A 356 -7.11 20.76 9.20
CA VAL A 356 -7.86 21.38 8.10
C VAL A 356 -9.32 20.92 8.12
N ARG A 357 -9.58 19.63 8.38
CA ARG A 357 -10.94 19.10 8.52
C ARG A 357 -11.69 19.73 9.69
N GLU A 358 -11.09 19.78 10.87
CA GLU A 358 -11.71 20.39 12.04
C GLU A 358 -12.02 21.88 11.78
N ALA A 359 -11.10 22.59 11.13
CA ALA A 359 -11.29 24.00 10.78
C ALA A 359 -12.35 24.22 9.68
N SER A 360 -12.50 23.31 8.72
CA SER A 360 -13.54 23.41 7.68
C SER A 360 -14.91 23.06 8.23
N TRP A 361 -15.01 22.02 9.06
CA TRP A 361 -16.24 21.62 9.74
C TRP A 361 -16.80 22.75 10.62
N ARG A 362 -15.97 23.32 11.49
CA ARG A 362 -16.35 24.44 12.36
C ARG A 362 -16.84 25.66 11.57
N ARG A 363 -16.19 25.98 10.44
CA ARG A 363 -16.64 27.08 9.56
C ARG A 363 -18.01 26.84 8.96
N LYS A 364 -18.28 25.60 8.53
CA LYS A 364 -19.60 25.24 7.98
C LYS A 364 -20.68 25.28 9.05
N GLU A 365 -20.40 24.74 10.23
CA GLU A 365 -21.32 24.78 11.37
C GLU A 365 -21.66 26.22 11.77
N TRP A 366 -20.68 27.13 11.80
CA TRP A 366 -20.93 28.56 12.05
C TRP A 366 -21.74 29.23 10.94
N ALA A 367 -21.52 28.88 9.68
CA ALA A 367 -22.32 29.42 8.57
C ALA A 367 -23.78 28.93 8.62
N ASP A 368 -23.99 27.65 8.95
CA ASP A 368 -25.31 27.05 9.11
C ASP A 368 -26.05 27.65 10.34
N GLN A 369 -25.33 27.95 11.43
CA GLN A 369 -25.89 28.62 12.62
C GLN A 369 -26.21 30.10 12.36
N ALA A 370 -25.34 30.83 11.67
CA ALA A 370 -25.55 32.22 11.31
C ALA A 370 -26.75 32.40 10.36
N SER A 371 -26.91 31.47 9.39
CA SER A 371 -28.09 31.44 8.51
C SER A 371 -29.37 31.02 9.23
N ALA A 372 -29.27 30.23 10.32
CA ALA A 372 -30.39 29.86 11.18
C ALA A 372 -30.72 30.90 12.28
N GLY A 373 -30.02 32.04 12.33
CA GLY A 373 -30.24 33.09 13.34
C GLY A 373 -29.91 32.67 14.79
N ARG A 374 -29.12 31.60 14.98
CA ARG A 374 -28.74 31.11 16.32
C ARG A 374 -27.43 31.78 16.75
N PRO A 375 -27.32 32.26 18.01
CA PRO A 375 -26.08 32.84 18.51
C PRO A 375 -24.96 31.78 18.52
N ALA A 376 -23.72 32.23 18.28
CA ALA A 376 -22.55 31.36 18.31
C ALA A 376 -22.44 30.63 19.66
N PRO A 377 -21.98 29.36 19.69
CA PRO A 377 -21.87 28.61 20.94
C PRO A 377 -20.93 29.35 21.89
N VAL A 378 -21.47 29.77 23.02
CA VAL A 378 -20.67 30.19 24.17
C VAL A 378 -19.80 29.01 24.54
N ARG A 379 -18.49 29.23 24.69
CA ARG A 379 -17.56 28.21 25.21
C ARG A 379 -18.01 27.83 26.61
N THR A 380 -18.85 26.81 26.73
CA THR A 380 -18.89 26.01 27.95
C THR A 380 -17.66 25.13 27.89
N PHE A 381 -16.55 25.61 28.45
CA PHE A 381 -15.62 24.67 29.07
C PHE A 381 -16.48 23.87 30.06
N SER A 382 -16.64 22.58 29.82
CA SER A 382 -17.17 21.70 30.84
C SER A 382 -16.17 21.73 31.99
N GLU A 383 -16.45 22.55 32.99
CA GLU A 383 -16.09 22.24 34.37
C GLU A 383 -16.80 20.93 34.71
N ASP A 384 -16.19 19.81 34.34
CA ASP A 384 -16.45 18.48 34.90
C ASP A 384 -15.15 17.68 34.80
N GLU A 385 -14.06 18.32 35.24
CA GLU A 385 -12.97 17.63 35.94
C GLU A 385 -13.28 17.70 37.44
N SER A 386 -14.21 16.88 37.92
CA SER A 386 -14.26 16.43 39.32
C SER A 386 -15.37 15.40 39.53
N VAL A 387 -14.98 14.12 39.59
CA VAL A 387 -15.25 13.12 40.65
C VAL A 387 -14.87 11.74 40.14
#